data_AF-A0A6G0TBQ8-F1
#
_entry.id   AF-A0A6G0TBQ8-F1
#
_cell.length_a   1.000
_cell.length_b   1.000
_cell.length_c   1.000
_cell.angle_alpha   90.00
_cell.angle_beta   90.00
_cell.angle_gamma   90.00
#
_symmetry.space_group_name_H-M   'P 1'
#
loop_
_entity.id
_entity.type
_entity.pdbx_description
1 polymer ?
#
loop_
_entity_poly.entity_id
_entity_poly.type
_entity_poly.pdbx_seq_one_letter_code
_entity_poly.pdbx_strand_id
1 'polypeptide(L)'
;MRAKGSGLLAQMRLFEFIFELVMMQPILQMILKISKLLLSNNLELLTAVEVLNPLKSSLVSMRNNSNSFEDIYQNCLDMCEEYEIHTPDVKRRKVSTKIDTSQNQHFFETKSDEMKVTVFNTTLNKVIIGIDSRFNQESLQIIHSIGNMLKLNTGENVSYKCLKEQFGVCEDDLCTEIILLQNMTDKPNGGTSVKTIHE
;
A
#
# COMPACT_ATOMS: atom_id res chain seq x y z
N MET A 1 -34.43 18.02 -8.69
CA MET A 1 -33.34 17.97 -7.68
C MET A 1 -33.66 17.08 -6.48
N ARG A 2 -34.87 17.13 -5.89
CA ARG A 2 -35.29 16.28 -4.74
C ARG A 2 -35.09 14.77 -4.95
N ALA A 3 -35.52 14.22 -6.08
CA ALA A 3 -35.40 12.78 -6.35
C ALA A 3 -33.94 12.27 -6.36
N LYS A 4 -32.98 13.08 -6.85
CA LYS A 4 -31.55 12.72 -6.84
C LYS A 4 -30.98 12.71 -5.43
N GLY A 5 -31.35 13.70 -4.60
CA GLY A 5 -30.93 13.74 -3.19
C GLY A 5 -31.50 12.58 -2.37
N SER A 6 -32.78 12.23 -2.58
CA SER A 6 -33.39 11.06 -1.93
C SER A 6 -32.75 9.75 -2.37
N GLY A 7 -32.38 9.61 -3.65
CA GLY A 7 -31.67 8.44 -4.15
C GLY A 7 -30.29 8.28 -3.52
N LEU A 8 -29.52 9.38 -3.39
CA LEU A 8 -28.21 9.36 -2.74
C LEU A 8 -28.34 8.99 -1.26
N LEU A 9 -29.30 9.58 -0.54
CA LEU A 9 -29.54 9.26 0.86
C LEU A 9 -29.87 7.77 1.04
N ALA A 10 -30.66 7.19 0.14
CA ALA A 10 -30.96 5.76 0.17
C ALA A 10 -29.71 4.91 -0.04
N GLN A 11 -28.80 5.32 -0.94
CA GLN A 11 -27.51 4.64 -1.15
C GLN A 11 -26.58 4.74 0.07
N MET A 12 -26.51 5.91 0.70
CA MET A 12 -25.69 6.13 1.89
C MET A 12 -26.18 5.32 3.11
N ARG A 13 -27.44 4.88 3.09
CA ARG A 13 -28.06 4.01 4.10
C ARG A 13 -27.95 2.53 3.77
N LEU A 14 -27.21 2.15 2.73
CA LEU A 14 -26.93 0.73 2.45
C LEU A 14 -25.82 0.24 3.36
N PHE A 15 -25.98 -0.98 3.87
CA PHE A 15 -24.96 -1.66 4.65
C PHE A 15 -23.60 -1.68 3.93
N GLU A 16 -23.58 -1.99 2.63
CA GLU A 16 -22.35 -2.03 1.85
C GLU A 16 -21.63 -0.67 1.82
N PHE A 17 -22.39 0.43 1.77
CA PHE A 17 -21.81 1.77 1.78
C PHE A 17 -21.16 2.09 3.14
N ILE A 18 -21.83 1.75 4.24
CA ILE A 18 -21.27 1.93 5.59
C ILE A 18 -20.03 1.06 5.77
N PHE A 19 -20.06 -0.19 5.33
CA PHE A 19 -18.92 -1.10 5.41
C PHE A 19 -17.70 -0.56 4.65
N GLU A 20 -17.90 -0.10 3.42
CA GLU A 20 -16.85 0.55 2.62
C GLU A 20 -16.29 1.79 3.32
N LEU A 21 -17.15 2.63 3.91
CA LEU A 21 -16.74 3.83 4.63
C LEU A 21 -15.86 3.49 5.86
N VAL A 22 -16.31 2.54 6.68
CA VAL A 22 -15.62 2.10 7.90
C VAL A 22 -14.26 1.48 7.57
N MET A 23 -14.19 0.64 6.53
CA MET A 23 -12.93 0.07 6.05
C MET A 23 -11.97 1.13 5.50
N MET A 24 -12.47 2.09 4.73
CA MET A 24 -11.63 3.07 4.06
C MET A 24 -10.98 4.03 5.04
N GLN A 25 -11.60 4.29 6.19
CA GLN A 25 -11.05 5.18 7.21
C GLN A 25 -9.60 4.81 7.64
N PRO A 26 -9.30 3.61 8.18
CA PRO A 26 -7.93 3.24 8.56
C PRO A 26 -6.97 3.21 7.36
N ILE A 27 -7.42 2.76 6.19
CA ILE A 27 -6.61 2.72 4.96
C ILE A 27 -6.15 4.13 4.59
N LEU A 28 -7.09 5.06 4.49
CA LEU A 28 -6.82 6.45 4.12
C LEU A 28 -5.98 7.17 5.19
N GLN A 29 -6.17 6.85 6.48
CA GLN A 29 -5.34 7.41 7.55
C GLN A 29 -3.87 7.00 7.42
N MET A 30 -3.59 5.73 7.10
CA MET A 30 -2.21 5.27 6.86
C MET A 30 -1.60 5.97 5.64
N ILE A 31 -2.35 6.03 4.53
CA ILE A 31 -1.91 6.71 3.30
C ILE A 31 -1.66 8.20 3.55
N LEU A 32 -2.54 8.87 4.30
CA LEU A 32 -2.42 10.30 4.60
C LEU A 32 -1.15 10.60 5.41
N LYS A 33 -0.82 9.79 6.42
CA LYS A 33 0.39 9.98 7.23
C LYS A 33 1.65 9.94 6.35
N ILE A 34 1.73 8.96 5.46
CA ILE A 34 2.86 8.79 4.55
C ILE A 34 2.89 9.90 3.50
N SER A 35 1.73 10.27 2.95
CA SER A 35 1.63 11.37 1.98
C SER A 35 2.12 12.69 2.58
N LYS A 36 1.78 12.99 3.84
CA LYS A 36 2.30 14.17 4.55
C LYS A 36 3.81 14.13 4.73
N LEU A 37 4.36 12.95 5.05
CA LEU A 37 5.80 12.77 5.19
C LEU A 37 6.51 13.01 3.85
N LEU A 38 6.01 12.41 2.77
CA LEU A 38 6.52 12.59 1.41
C LEU A 38 6.46 14.03 0.91
N LEU A 39 5.48 14.81 1.39
CA LEU A 39 5.32 16.23 1.07
C LEU A 39 6.16 17.16 1.95
N SER A 40 6.97 16.62 2.89
CA SER A 40 7.80 17.46 3.75
C SER A 40 9.03 17.99 3.02
N ASN A 41 9.32 19.28 3.22
CA ASN A 41 10.39 19.99 2.49
C ASN A 41 11.82 19.50 2.82
N ASN A 42 11.97 18.73 3.89
CA ASN A 42 13.28 18.29 4.40
C ASN A 42 13.52 16.79 4.20
N LEU A 43 12.74 16.13 3.35
CA LEU A 43 12.87 14.69 3.14
C LEU A 43 13.93 14.37 2.08
N GLU A 44 14.95 13.62 2.49
CA GLU A 44 15.91 13.01 1.57
C GLU A 44 15.19 12.01 0.66
N LEU A 45 15.45 12.07 -0.64
CA LEU A 45 14.80 11.25 -1.65
C LEU A 45 14.92 9.74 -1.38
N LEU A 46 16.09 9.28 -0.92
CA LEU A 46 16.30 7.87 -0.58
C LEU A 46 15.42 7.44 0.61
N THR A 47 15.39 8.26 1.65
CA THR A 47 14.51 8.09 2.81
C THR A 47 13.03 8.11 2.42
N ALA A 48 12.64 8.91 1.42
CA ALA A 48 11.28 8.93 0.89
C ALA A 48 10.84 7.59 0.30
N VAL A 49 11.75 6.90 -0.40
CA VAL A 49 11.48 5.56 -0.96
C VAL A 49 11.33 4.52 0.16
N GLU A 50 12.20 4.57 1.17
CA GLU A 50 12.18 3.63 2.29
C GLU A 50 10.92 3.76 3.17
N VAL A 51 10.41 4.97 3.33
CA VAL A 51 9.20 5.30 4.08
C VAL A 51 7.94 4.58 3.56
N LEU A 52 7.94 4.13 2.30
CA LEU A 52 6.81 3.36 1.76
C LEU A 52 6.77 1.90 2.18
N ASN A 53 7.90 1.30 2.54
CA ASN A 53 7.94 -0.10 2.93
C ASN A 53 7.07 -0.38 4.17
N PRO A 54 7.10 0.45 5.24
CA PRO A 54 6.16 0.34 6.34
C PRO A 54 4.69 0.40 5.92
N LEU A 55 4.32 1.31 5.00
CA LEU A 55 2.94 1.43 4.52
C LEU A 55 2.45 0.14 3.86
N LYS A 56 3.28 -0.40 2.95
CA LYS A 56 2.98 -1.65 2.24
C LYS A 56 2.83 -2.80 3.23
N SER A 57 3.77 -2.94 4.17
CA SER A 57 3.73 -3.97 5.21
C SER A 57 2.50 -3.85 6.11
N SER A 58 2.10 -2.63 6.50
CA SER A 58 0.88 -2.41 7.29
C SER A 58 -0.39 -2.79 6.53
N LEU A 59 -0.50 -2.45 5.24
CA LEU A 59 -1.66 -2.83 4.43
C LEU A 59 -1.74 -4.35 4.18
N VAL A 60 -0.59 -5.00 3.95
CA VAL A 60 -0.52 -6.46 3.82
C VAL A 60 -0.87 -7.15 5.14
N SER A 61 -0.37 -6.62 6.27
CA SER A 61 -0.71 -7.10 7.61
C SER A 61 -2.21 -6.98 7.88
N MET A 62 -2.80 -5.81 7.60
CA MET A 62 -4.24 -5.57 7.70
C MET A 62 -5.05 -6.57 6.89
N ARG A 63 -4.61 -6.92 5.67
CA ARG A 63 -5.27 -7.90 4.82
C ARG A 63 -5.20 -9.32 5.37
N ASN A 64 -4.02 -9.72 5.88
CA ASN A 64 -3.77 -11.10 6.28
C ASN A 64 -4.17 -11.39 7.74
N ASN A 65 -4.32 -10.35 8.57
CA ASN A 65 -4.72 -10.48 9.96
C ASN A 65 -6.24 -10.62 10.06
N SER A 66 -6.71 -11.77 10.58
CA SER A 66 -8.15 -12.01 10.74
C SER A 66 -8.81 -10.98 11.67
N ASN A 67 -8.13 -10.54 12.73
CA ASN A 67 -8.69 -9.61 13.71
C ASN A 67 -9.01 -8.26 13.06
N SER A 68 -8.19 -7.79 12.12
CA SER A 68 -8.41 -6.51 11.44
C SER A 68 -9.72 -6.47 10.65
N PHE A 69 -10.11 -7.60 10.05
CA PHE A 69 -11.41 -7.71 9.39
C PHE A 69 -12.54 -7.75 10.42
N GLU A 70 -12.42 -8.57 11.47
CA GLU A 70 -13.48 -8.68 12.50
C GLU A 70 -13.74 -7.34 13.19
N ASP A 71 -12.69 -6.57 13.53
CA ASP A 71 -12.82 -5.25 14.15
C ASP A 71 -13.58 -4.27 13.23
N ILE A 72 -13.29 -4.28 11.92
CA ILE A 72 -13.96 -3.44 10.93
C ILE A 72 -15.41 -3.87 10.73
N TYR A 73 -15.65 -5.17 10.67
CA TYR A 73 -16.99 -5.71 10.49
C TYR A 73 -17.86 -5.42 11.71
N GLN A 74 -17.34 -5.60 12.92
CA GLN A 74 -18.05 -5.28 14.16
C GLN A 74 -18.35 -3.78 14.26
N ASN A 75 -17.38 -2.90 13.99
CA ASN A 75 -17.62 -1.46 13.97
C ASN A 75 -18.67 -1.05 12.93
N CYS A 76 -18.72 -1.73 11.78
CA CYS A 76 -19.77 -1.53 10.80
C CYS A 76 -21.15 -1.94 11.34
N LEU A 77 -21.24 -3.06 12.08
CA LEU A 77 -22.49 -3.49 12.70
C LEU A 77 -22.96 -2.49 13.76
N ASP A 78 -22.06 -2.03 14.63
CA ASP A 78 -22.35 -1.04 15.67
C ASP A 78 -22.88 0.26 15.05
N MET A 79 -22.26 0.74 13.96
CA MET A 79 -22.76 1.89 13.20
C MET A 79 -24.11 1.60 12.56
N CYS A 80 -24.33 0.42 11.98
CA CYS A 80 -25.63 0.09 11.39
C CYS A 80 -26.75 0.05 12.44
N GLU A 81 -26.46 -0.43 13.64
CA GLU A 81 -27.40 -0.40 14.77
C GLU A 81 -27.73 1.04 15.18
N GLU A 82 -26.72 1.91 15.32
CA GLU A 82 -26.90 3.32 15.67
C GLU A 82 -27.80 4.07 14.68
N TYR A 83 -27.65 3.80 13.37
CA TYR A 83 -28.40 4.48 12.31
C TYR A 83 -29.64 3.72 11.82
N GLU A 84 -30.04 2.65 12.52
CA GLU A 84 -31.18 1.78 12.17
C GLU A 84 -31.11 1.24 10.71
N ILE A 85 -29.90 0.89 10.28
CA ILE A 85 -29.62 0.34 8.95
C ILE A 85 -29.69 -1.19 9.00
N HIS A 86 -30.49 -1.77 8.11
CA HIS A 86 -30.66 -3.22 8.02
C HIS A 86 -29.46 -3.90 7.33
N THR A 87 -28.83 -4.86 8.02
CA THR A 87 -27.83 -5.75 7.44
C THR A 87 -28.50 -6.80 6.54
N PRO A 88 -28.24 -6.81 5.22
CA PRO A 88 -28.88 -7.74 4.30
C PRO A 88 -28.32 -9.17 4.42
N ASP A 89 -29.20 -10.15 4.25
CA ASP A 89 -28.79 -11.55 4.06
C ASP A 89 -28.08 -11.74 2.71
N VAL A 90 -27.28 -12.80 2.61
CA VAL A 90 -26.58 -13.18 1.37
C VAL A 90 -27.60 -13.47 0.27
N LYS A 91 -27.51 -12.74 -0.84
CA LYS A 91 -28.39 -12.93 -1.99
C LYS A 91 -27.98 -14.18 -2.77
N ARG A 92 -28.74 -15.26 -2.62
CA ARG A 92 -28.58 -16.47 -3.44
C ARG A 92 -29.32 -16.31 -4.77
N ARG A 93 -28.57 -16.30 -5.88
CA ARG A 93 -29.17 -16.34 -7.22
C ARG A 93 -29.84 -17.69 -7.44
N LYS A 94 -31.05 -17.69 -8.02
CA LYS A 94 -31.72 -18.92 -8.47
C LYS A 94 -30.93 -19.54 -9.64
N VAL A 95 -30.39 -20.73 -9.44
CA VAL A 95 -29.66 -21.47 -10.49
C VAL A 95 -30.67 -22.08 -11.47
N SER A 96 -30.39 -21.95 -12.76
CA SER A 96 -31.19 -22.63 -13.79
C SER A 96 -30.89 -24.13 -13.75
N THR A 97 -31.87 -24.92 -13.32
CA THR A 97 -31.80 -26.40 -13.28
C THR A 97 -31.76 -27.06 -14.67
N LYS A 98 -31.82 -26.28 -15.76
CA LYS A 98 -31.98 -26.81 -17.13
C LYS A 98 -30.69 -27.13 -17.88
N ILE A 99 -29.52 -26.64 -17.44
CA ILE A 99 -28.32 -26.63 -18.29
C ILE A 99 -27.09 -27.28 -17.65
N ASP A 100 -27.02 -27.40 -16.32
CA ASP A 100 -25.81 -27.98 -15.71
C ASP A 100 -26.11 -28.59 -14.34
N THR A 101 -25.72 -29.85 -14.15
CA THR A 101 -25.76 -30.54 -12.85
C THR A 101 -24.44 -30.36 -12.11
N SER A 102 -23.49 -29.59 -12.66
CA SER A 102 -22.21 -29.33 -12.02
C SER A 102 -22.36 -28.44 -10.79
N GLN A 103 -21.87 -28.93 -9.64
CA GLN A 103 -21.83 -28.20 -8.36
C GLN A 103 -20.68 -27.19 -8.33
N ASN A 104 -20.46 -26.46 -9.43
CA ASN A 104 -19.32 -25.56 -9.59
C ASN A 104 -19.62 -24.12 -9.14
N GLN A 105 -20.82 -23.85 -8.61
CA GLN A 105 -21.21 -22.50 -8.17
C GLN A 105 -21.00 -22.34 -6.66
N HIS A 106 -20.09 -21.43 -6.31
CA HIS A 106 -19.85 -21.04 -4.91
C HIS A 106 -20.88 -19.99 -4.46
N PHE A 107 -21.50 -20.23 -3.30
CA PHE A 107 -22.36 -19.27 -2.61
C PHE A 107 -21.76 -18.96 -1.25
N PHE A 108 -21.81 -17.69 -0.83
CA PHE A 108 -21.41 -17.33 0.52
C PHE A 108 -22.47 -17.80 1.53
N GLU A 109 -22.01 -18.26 2.69
CA GLU A 109 -22.90 -18.67 3.77
C GLU A 109 -23.33 -17.45 4.61
N THR A 110 -22.39 -16.55 4.89
CA THR A 110 -22.62 -15.36 5.71
C THR A 110 -22.33 -14.06 4.94
N LYS A 111 -23.00 -12.98 5.33
CA LYS A 111 -22.72 -11.64 4.78
C LYS A 111 -21.30 -11.19 5.15
N SER A 112 -20.80 -11.60 6.30
CA SER A 112 -19.43 -11.36 6.74
C SER A 112 -18.42 -11.94 5.74
N ASP A 113 -18.55 -13.21 5.38
CA ASP A 113 -17.66 -13.85 4.40
C ASP A 113 -17.75 -13.22 3.02
N GLU A 114 -18.97 -12.86 2.59
CA GLU A 114 -19.20 -12.13 1.34
C GLU A 114 -18.42 -10.80 1.35
N MET A 115 -18.55 -9.99 2.41
CA MET A 115 -17.86 -8.70 2.53
C MET A 115 -16.34 -8.85 2.64
N LYS A 116 -15.87 -9.86 3.37
CA LYS A 116 -14.44 -10.16 3.51
C LYS A 116 -13.78 -10.41 2.15
N VAL A 117 -14.40 -11.28 1.35
CA VAL A 117 -13.83 -11.69 0.06
C VAL A 117 -14.06 -10.63 -1.02
N THR A 118 -15.30 -10.18 -1.18
CA THR A 118 -15.69 -9.34 -2.32
C THR A 118 -15.26 -7.88 -2.17
N VAL A 119 -15.26 -7.35 -0.95
CA VAL A 119 -14.95 -5.93 -0.70
C VAL A 119 -13.61 -5.78 0.02
N PHE A 120 -13.42 -6.34 1.22
CA PHE A 120 -12.23 -6.10 2.04
C PHE A 120 -10.93 -6.54 1.37
N ASN A 121 -10.84 -7.82 1.00
CA ASN A 121 -9.65 -8.36 0.34
C ASN A 121 -9.42 -7.70 -1.02
N THR A 122 -10.48 -7.50 -1.80
CA THR A 122 -10.40 -6.90 -3.13
C THR A 122 -9.92 -5.45 -3.08
N THR A 123 -10.44 -4.64 -2.16
CA THR A 123 -10.04 -3.24 -1.97
C THR A 123 -8.59 -3.15 -1.51
N LEU A 124 -8.19 -3.91 -0.48
CA LEU A 124 -6.80 -3.92 -0.02
C LEU A 124 -5.85 -4.38 -1.11
N ASN A 125 -6.19 -5.41 -1.87
CA ASN A 125 -5.38 -5.86 -3.01
C ASN A 125 -5.19 -4.76 -4.05
N LYS A 126 -6.28 -4.07 -4.44
CA LYS A 126 -6.21 -2.97 -5.39
C LYS A 126 -5.35 -1.82 -4.87
N VAL A 127 -5.49 -1.45 -3.60
CA VAL A 127 -4.68 -0.40 -2.98
C VAL A 127 -3.21 -0.79 -2.94
N ILE A 128 -2.89 -2.02 -2.51
CA ILE A 128 -1.51 -2.53 -2.46
C ILE A 128 -0.88 -2.55 -3.85
N ILE A 129 -1.58 -3.08 -4.87
CA ILE A 129 -1.09 -3.10 -6.25
C ILE A 129 -0.95 -1.67 -6.81
N GLY A 130 -1.88 -0.78 -6.49
CA GLY A 130 -1.82 0.62 -6.91
C GLY A 130 -0.62 1.36 -6.32
N ILE A 131 -0.30 1.12 -5.05
CA ILE A 131 0.90 1.65 -4.41
C ILE A 131 2.14 1.02 -5.04
N ASP A 132 2.18 -0.30 -5.19
CA ASP A 132 3.37 -0.98 -5.74
C ASP A 132 3.68 -0.53 -7.16
N SER A 133 2.68 -0.48 -8.05
CA SER A 133 2.86 -0.01 -9.43
C SER A 133 3.32 1.46 -9.52
N ARG A 134 2.91 2.31 -8.58
CA ARG A 134 3.31 3.72 -8.56
C ARG A 134 4.75 3.92 -8.06
N PHE A 135 5.23 3.07 -7.17
CA PHE A 135 6.49 3.29 -6.45
C PHE A 135 7.58 2.24 -6.72
N ASN A 136 7.26 1.15 -7.41
CA ASN A 136 8.21 0.19 -7.96
C ASN A 136 8.55 0.54 -9.42
N GLN A 137 8.94 1.79 -9.65
CA GLN A 137 9.35 2.29 -10.97
C GLN A 137 10.86 2.15 -11.14
N GLU A 138 11.31 1.89 -12.36
CA GLU A 138 12.74 1.79 -12.72
C GLU A 138 13.53 3.02 -12.26
N SER A 139 12.99 4.22 -12.45
CA SER A 139 13.60 5.48 -12.00
C SER A 139 13.89 5.49 -10.49
N LEU A 140 12.99 4.93 -9.67
CA LEU A 140 13.17 4.86 -8.21
C LEU A 140 14.20 3.79 -7.83
N GLN A 141 14.30 2.71 -8.59
CA GLN A 141 15.37 1.72 -8.42
C GLN A 141 16.74 2.32 -8.76
N ILE A 142 16.86 3.08 -9.84
CA ILE A 142 18.08 3.82 -10.19
C ILE A 142 18.46 4.81 -9.09
N ILE A 143 17.49 5.59 -8.59
CA ILE A 143 17.71 6.51 -7.46
C ILE A 143 18.22 5.75 -6.23
N HIS A 144 17.64 4.59 -5.93
CA HIS A 144 18.07 3.77 -4.80
C HIS A 144 19.51 3.24 -4.98
N SER A 145 19.84 2.73 -6.16
CA SER A 145 21.19 2.26 -6.47
C SER A 145 22.22 3.39 -6.45
N ILE A 146 21.92 4.57 -7.00
CA ILE A 146 22.81 5.74 -6.91
C ILE A 146 22.96 6.21 -5.46
N GLY A 147 21.87 6.25 -4.69
CA GLY A 147 21.90 6.60 -3.28
C GLY A 147 22.78 5.66 -2.45
N ASN A 148 22.69 4.34 -2.71
CA ASN A 148 23.56 3.34 -2.08
C ASN A 148 25.03 3.50 -2.51
N MET A 149 25.29 3.78 -3.79
CA MET A 149 26.64 4.06 -4.29
C MET A 149 27.24 5.29 -3.59
N LEU A 150 26.48 6.38 -3.46
CA LEU A 150 26.93 7.61 -2.77
C LEU A 150 27.18 7.39 -1.28
N LYS A 151 26.36 6.55 -0.63
CA LYS A 151 26.55 6.13 0.76
C LYS A 151 27.67 5.09 0.92
N LEU A 152 28.32 4.71 -0.18
CA LEU A 152 29.30 3.63 -0.24
C LEU A 152 28.76 2.37 0.44
N ASN A 153 27.53 1.96 0.14
CA ASN A 153 26.90 0.78 0.75
C ASN A 153 26.95 -0.40 -0.22
N THR A 154 27.55 -1.51 0.22
CA THR A 154 27.69 -2.76 -0.57
C THR A 154 27.16 -3.97 0.20
N GLY A 155 26.07 -3.81 0.96
CA GLY A 155 25.42 -4.91 1.66
C GLY A 155 24.84 -5.97 0.72
N GLU A 156 24.60 -7.18 1.25
CA GLU A 156 24.10 -8.35 0.49
C GLU A 156 22.78 -8.13 -0.27
N ASN A 157 22.01 -7.09 0.07
CA ASN A 157 20.71 -6.78 -0.55
C ASN A 157 20.77 -5.61 -1.55
N VAL A 158 21.95 -5.04 -1.84
CA VAL A 158 22.11 -3.95 -2.80
C VAL A 158 22.50 -4.54 -4.15
N SER A 159 21.64 -4.36 -5.16
CA SER A 159 21.98 -4.68 -6.55
C SER A 159 22.15 -3.41 -7.36
N TYR A 160 23.21 -3.39 -8.18
CA TYR A 160 23.50 -2.33 -9.14
C TYR A 160 23.10 -2.73 -10.56
N LYS A 161 22.35 -3.83 -10.71
CA LYS A 161 21.87 -4.34 -12.00
C LYS A 161 21.14 -3.28 -12.83
N CYS A 162 20.34 -2.41 -12.21
CA CYS A 162 19.65 -1.33 -12.94
C CYS A 162 20.66 -0.32 -13.55
N LEU A 163 21.80 -0.07 -12.90
CA LEU A 163 22.84 0.81 -13.44
C LEU A 163 23.59 0.14 -14.60
N LYS A 164 23.79 -1.17 -14.53
CA LYS A 164 24.33 -1.95 -15.65
C LYS A 164 23.41 -1.88 -16.87
N GLU A 165 22.13 -2.13 -16.67
CA GLU A 165 21.14 -2.14 -17.76
C GLU A 165 20.98 -0.75 -18.41
N GLN A 166 20.96 0.31 -17.60
CA GLN A 166 20.70 1.66 -18.10
C GLN A 166 21.95 2.42 -18.57
N PHE A 167 23.11 2.21 -17.93
CA PHE A 167 24.33 2.98 -18.17
C PHE A 167 25.52 2.14 -18.63
N GLY A 168 25.36 0.81 -18.76
CA GLY A 168 26.44 -0.08 -19.19
C GLY A 168 27.55 -0.27 -18.16
N VAL A 169 27.30 0.05 -16.89
CA VAL A 169 28.28 -0.06 -15.80
C VAL A 169 28.47 -1.53 -15.41
N CYS A 170 29.72 -1.98 -15.27
CA CYS A 170 30.00 -3.32 -14.77
C CYS A 170 29.71 -3.38 -13.26
N GLU A 171 28.76 -4.24 -12.85
CA GLU A 171 28.35 -4.38 -11.45
C GLU A 171 29.50 -4.87 -10.56
N ASP A 172 30.31 -5.83 -11.03
CA ASP A 172 31.43 -6.38 -10.27
C ASP A 172 32.56 -5.35 -10.08
N ASP A 173 32.90 -4.61 -11.14
CA ASP A 173 33.92 -3.56 -11.08
C ASP A 173 33.45 -2.43 -10.14
N LEU A 174 32.21 -1.98 -10.26
CA LEU A 174 31.64 -0.94 -9.40
C LEU A 174 31.63 -1.36 -7.92
N CYS A 175 31.21 -2.59 -7.61
CA CYS A 175 31.26 -3.12 -6.25
C CYS A 175 32.68 -3.12 -5.70
N THR A 176 33.66 -3.53 -6.52
CA THR A 176 35.09 -3.56 -6.14
C THR A 176 35.61 -2.16 -5.86
N GLU A 177 35.29 -1.19 -6.71
CA GLU A 177 35.67 0.22 -6.52
C GLU A 177 35.06 0.80 -5.23
N ILE A 178 33.78 0.54 -4.95
CA ILE A 178 33.13 1.02 -3.72
C ILE A 178 33.80 0.40 -2.47
N ILE A 179 34.11 -0.89 -2.49
CA ILE A 179 34.80 -1.57 -1.37
C ILE A 179 36.20 -0.97 -1.14
N LEU A 180 36.93 -0.65 -2.21
CA LEU A 180 38.23 0.01 -2.10
C LEU A 180 38.07 1.40 -1.46
N LEU A 181 37.10 2.21 -1.93
CA LEU A 181 36.81 3.54 -1.41
C LEU A 181 36.38 3.53 0.07
N GLN A 182 35.62 2.53 0.52
CA GLN A 182 35.25 2.36 1.93
C GLN A 182 36.47 2.20 2.85
N ASN A 183 37.58 1.65 2.35
CA ASN A 183 38.78 1.37 3.11
C ASN A 183 39.87 2.45 2.98
N MET A 184 39.65 3.47 2.14
CA MET A 184 40.55 4.62 2.05
C MET A 184 40.37 5.54 3.28
N THR A 185 41.48 6.12 3.75
CA THR A 185 41.52 7.01 4.92
C THR A 185 40.92 8.38 4.66
N ASP A 186 40.86 8.81 3.39
CA ASP A 186 40.41 10.13 2.96
C ASP A 186 39.04 10.02 2.27
N LYS A 187 38.00 9.71 3.05
CA LYS A 187 36.64 9.54 2.53
C LYS A 187 36.08 10.91 2.14
N PRO A 188 35.59 11.10 0.91
CA PRO A 188 34.77 12.26 0.58
C PRO A 188 33.44 12.12 1.33
N ASN A 189 33.38 12.65 2.56
CA ASN A 189 32.14 12.71 3.32
C ASN A 189 31.19 13.67 2.60
N GLY A 190 30.11 13.16 2.03
CA GLY A 190 28.98 13.94 1.48
C GLY A 190 28.19 14.73 2.54
N GLY A 191 28.85 15.15 3.62
CA GLY A 191 28.27 16.04 4.61
C GLY A 191 28.08 17.41 4.00
N THR A 192 26.84 17.91 3.99
CA THR A 192 26.53 19.32 3.78
C THR A 192 27.51 20.17 4.59
N SER A 193 28.36 20.91 3.88
CA SER A 193 29.27 21.89 4.46
C SER A 193 28.44 22.99 5.11
N VAL A 194 28.09 22.79 6.38
CA VAL A 194 27.73 23.91 7.25
C VAL A 194 29.06 24.60 7.55
N LYS A 195 29.47 25.50 6.65
CA LYS A 195 30.50 26.48 6.97
C LYS A 195 29.92 27.36 8.06
N THR A 196 30.42 27.14 9.27
CA THR A 196 30.38 28.08 10.39
C THR A 196 30.85 29.44 9.86
N ILE A 197 29.94 30.39 9.69
CA ILE A 197 30.30 31.80 9.57
C ILE A 197 30.29 32.33 11.00
N HIS A 198 31.44 32.22 11.66
CA HIS A 198 31.83 33.17 12.70
C HIS A 198 32.61 34.27 12.00
N GLU A 199 32.00 35.45 11.90
CA GLU A 199 32.62 36.77 12.12
C GLU A 199 31.51 37.79 12.34
#